data_AF-A0A961DQF3-F1
#
_entry.id   AF-A0A961DQF3-F1
#
_cell.length_a   1.000
_cell.length_b   1.000
_cell.length_c   1.000
_cell.angle_alpha   90.00
_cell.angle_beta   90.00
_cell.angle_gamma   90.00
#
_symmetry.space_group_name_H-M   'P 1'
#
loop_
_entity.id
_entity.type
_entity.pdbx_description
1 polymer ?
#
loop_
_entity_poly.entity_id
_entity_poly.type
_entity_poly.pdbx_seq_one_letter_code
_entity_poly.pdbx_strand_id
1 'polypeptide(L)'
;DAMIAIKSEIDRVASGEWPLEASPLRNAPHPAEDLLAPHWDRPYAREYGAYPVESLRTSKYWPPVSRIDNAHGDRHLVCSCAPIESYADE
;
A
#
# COMPACT_ATOMS: atom_id res chain seq x y z
N ASP A 1 3.45 17.29 -9.39
CA ASP A 1 2.22 16.49 -9.56
C ASP A 1 2.00 15.51 -8.41
N ALA A 2 2.87 14.53 -8.17
CA ALA A 2 2.67 13.55 -7.10
C ALA A 2 2.41 14.18 -5.71
N MET A 3 3.25 15.11 -5.25
CA MET A 3 3.06 15.77 -3.95
C MET A 3 1.80 16.65 -3.88
N ILE A 4 1.34 17.17 -5.02
CA ILE A 4 0.09 17.94 -5.11
C ILE A 4 -1.10 16.97 -4.94
N ALA A 5 -1.07 15.83 -5.63
CA ALA A 5 -2.09 14.78 -5.48
C ALA A 5 -2.16 14.25 -4.04
N ILE A 6 -1.01 13.99 -3.41
CA ILE A 6 -0.92 13.59 -2.00
C ILE A 6 -1.53 14.67 -1.10
N LYS A 7 -1.26 15.96 -1.35
CA LYS A 7 -1.89 17.04 -0.59
C LYS A 7 -3.41 17.04 -0.74
N SER A 8 -3.92 16.78 -1.95
CA SER A 8 -5.37 16.63 -2.17
C SER A 8 -5.95 15.44 -1.43
N GLU A 9 -5.24 14.31 -1.33
CA GLU A 9 -5.67 13.17 -0.49
C GLU A 9 -5.78 13.56 0.99
N ILE A 10 -4.80 14.31 1.51
CA ILE A 10 -4.84 14.83 2.87
C ILE A 10 -6.07 15.71 3.08
N ASP A 11 -6.41 16.57 2.11
CA ASP A 11 -7.58 17.44 2.19
C ASP A 11 -8.90 16.67 2.18
N ARG A 12 -9.00 15.58 1.42
CA ARG A 12 -10.18 14.70 1.41
C ARG A 12 -10.35 13.94 2.73
N VAL A 13 -9.25 13.55 3.37
CA VAL A 13 -9.31 12.97 4.72
C VAL A 13 -9.70 14.04 5.74
N ALA A 14 -9.13 15.23 5.64
CA ALA A 14 -9.42 16.34 6.56
C ALA A 14 -10.88 16.83 6.45
N SER A 15 -11.49 16.77 5.27
CA SER A 15 -12.90 17.10 5.06
C SER A 15 -13.87 16.00 5.51
N GLY A 16 -13.35 14.82 5.85
CA GLY A 16 -14.16 13.66 6.25
C GLY A 16 -14.74 12.87 5.08
N GLU A 17 -14.36 13.17 3.84
CA GLU A 17 -14.78 12.38 2.67
C GLU A 17 -14.29 10.93 2.78
N TRP A 18 -13.07 10.75 3.29
CA TRP A 18 -12.51 9.44 3.61
C TRP A 18 -12.14 9.32 5.08
N PRO A 19 -12.52 8.23 5.76
CA PRO A 19 -11.96 7.91 7.07
C PRO A 19 -10.45 7.75 6.96
N LEU A 20 -9.69 8.30 7.91
CA LEU A 20 -8.23 8.21 7.91
C LEU A 20 -7.74 6.76 7.76
N GLU A 21 -8.28 5.84 8.56
CA GLU A 21 -7.88 4.43 8.56
C GLU A 21 -8.20 3.69 7.25
N ALA A 22 -9.22 4.16 6.53
CA ALA A 22 -9.62 3.59 5.24
C ALA A 22 -9.07 4.39 4.04
N SER A 23 -8.22 5.39 4.26
CA SER A 23 -7.72 6.27 3.20
C SER A 23 -6.65 5.59 2.32
N PRO A 24 -6.41 6.10 1.08
CA PRO A 24 -5.27 5.67 0.28
C PRO A 24 -3.94 5.85 1.02
N LEU A 25 -3.78 6.95 1.74
CA LEU A 25 -2.58 7.28 2.53
C LEU A 25 -2.28 6.24 3.62
N ARG A 26 -3.29 5.73 4.33
CA ARG A 26 -3.11 4.70 5.36
C ARG A 26 -2.85 3.32 4.79
N ASN A 27 -3.46 3.00 3.66
CA ASN A 27 -3.33 1.70 3.01
C ASN A 27 -2.13 1.59 2.06
N ALA A 28 -1.42 2.69 1.78
CA ALA A 28 -0.20 2.65 0.98
C ALA A 28 0.95 1.90 1.69
N PRO A 29 1.87 1.27 0.96
CA PRO A 29 1.86 1.07 -0.49
C PRO A 29 0.84 0.02 -0.94
N HIS A 30 0.46 0.06 -2.23
CA HIS A 30 -0.47 -0.90 -2.86
C HIS A 30 0.28 -1.89 -3.77
N PRO A 31 0.64 -3.10 -3.29
CA PRO A 31 1.12 -4.18 -4.13
C PRO A 31 0.12 -4.60 -5.21
N ALA A 32 0.60 -5.26 -6.26
CA ALA A 32 -0.28 -5.80 -7.29
C ALA A 32 -1.28 -6.82 -6.70
N GLU A 33 -0.84 -7.66 -5.78
CA GLU A 33 -1.68 -8.65 -5.10
C GLU A 33 -2.82 -8.02 -4.29
N ASP A 34 -2.53 -6.91 -3.57
CA ASP A 34 -3.54 -6.15 -2.83
C ASP A 34 -4.64 -5.60 -3.76
N LEU A 35 -4.24 -5.05 -4.91
CA LEU A 35 -5.17 -4.47 -5.89
C LEU A 35 -5.99 -5.53 -6.64
N LEU A 36 -5.41 -6.71 -6.85
CA LEU A 36 -6.05 -7.85 -7.53
C LEU A 36 -6.87 -8.73 -6.58
N ALA A 37 -6.94 -8.36 -5.29
CA ALA A 37 -7.79 -9.06 -4.33
C ALA A 37 -9.24 -9.19 -4.85
N PRO A 38 -9.89 -10.35 -4.64
CA PRO A 38 -11.23 -10.63 -5.16
C PRO A 38 -12.28 -9.64 -4.65
N HIS A 39 -12.10 -9.16 -3.41
CA HIS A 39 -12.97 -8.19 -2.76
C HIS A 39 -12.23 -6.86 -2.57
N TRP A 40 -12.97 -5.75 -2.61
CA TRP A 40 -12.41 -4.41 -2.47
C TRP A 40 -13.36 -3.51 -1.69
N ASP A 41 -13.12 -3.47 -0.37
CA ASP A 41 -13.97 -2.77 0.60
C ASP A 41 -13.36 -1.43 1.03
N ARG A 42 -12.75 -0.70 0.08
CA ARG A 42 -12.12 0.60 0.34
C ARG A 42 -12.94 1.74 -0.27
N PRO A 43 -12.97 2.94 0.35
CA PRO A 43 -13.79 4.07 -0.10
C PRO A 43 -13.23 4.80 -1.33
N TYR A 44 -12.27 4.18 -2.02
CA TYR A 44 -11.62 4.68 -3.22
C TYR A 44 -11.42 3.53 -4.21
N ALA A 45 -11.35 3.85 -5.51
CA ALA A 45 -11.19 2.84 -6.54
C ALA A 45 -9.79 2.18 -6.50
N ARG A 46 -9.69 0.91 -6.91
CA ARG A 46 -8.41 0.20 -7.13
C ARG A 46 -7.45 1.02 -7.99
N GLU A 47 -7.98 1.59 -9.07
CA GLU A 47 -7.23 2.44 -9.99
C GLU A 47 -6.60 3.65 -9.29
N TYR A 48 -7.25 4.22 -8.28
CA TYR A 48 -6.71 5.34 -7.52
C TYR A 48 -5.48 4.91 -6.69
N GLY A 49 -5.47 3.69 -6.13
CA GLY A 49 -4.30 3.13 -5.45
C GLY A 49 -3.18 2.73 -6.42
N ALA A 50 -3.53 2.29 -7.63
CA ALA A 50 -2.55 1.88 -8.64
C ALA A 50 -1.92 3.07 -9.38
N TYR A 51 -2.73 4.04 -9.80
CA TYR A 51 -2.37 5.11 -10.73
C TYR A 51 -2.93 6.47 -10.26
N PRO A 52 -2.49 6.99 -9.09
CA PRO A 52 -2.95 8.28 -8.57
C PRO A 52 -2.55 9.48 -9.44
N VAL A 53 -1.58 9.30 -10.35
CA VAL A 53 -1.17 10.29 -11.36
C VAL A 53 -0.98 9.62 -12.72
N GLU A 54 -1.27 10.35 -13.79
CA GLU A 54 -1.32 9.80 -15.16
C GLU A 54 0.02 9.18 -15.63
N SER A 55 1.15 9.77 -15.22
CA SER A 55 2.48 9.26 -15.57
C SER A 55 2.75 7.84 -15.08
N LEU A 56 2.03 7.36 -14.06
CA LEU A 56 2.18 6.00 -13.55
C LEU A 56 1.53 4.94 -14.45
N ARG A 57 0.67 5.33 -15.40
CA ARG A 57 0.10 4.38 -16.38
C ARG A 57 1.10 3.94 -17.42
N THR A 58 2.04 4.81 -17.78
CA THR A 58 3.07 4.52 -18.79
C THR A 58 4.30 3.88 -18.18
N SER A 59 4.64 4.24 -16.93
CA SER A 59 5.76 3.67 -16.20
C SER A 59 5.37 3.38 -14.76
N LYS A 60 5.12 2.09 -14.46
CA LYS A 60 4.71 1.61 -13.15
C LYS A 60 5.81 0.79 -12.50
N TYR A 61 6.24 1.24 -11.32
CA TYR A 61 6.93 0.39 -10.36
C TYR A 61 5.91 -0.18 -9.38
N TRP A 62 5.91 -1.49 -9.20
CA TRP A 62 5.05 -2.19 -8.25
C TRP A 62 5.78 -2.39 -6.92
N PRO A 63 5.24 -1.89 -5.80
CA PRO A 63 5.72 -2.27 -4.48
C PRO A 63 5.60 -3.80 -4.31
N PRO A 64 6.68 -4.51 -3.98
CA PRO A 64 6.64 -5.97 -3.89
C PRO A 64 5.89 -6.45 -2.64
N VAL A 65 5.82 -5.63 -1.60
CA VAL A 65 5.15 -5.94 -0.33
C VAL A 65 4.35 -4.73 0.16
N SER A 66 3.39 -5.00 1.04
CA SER A 66 2.61 -3.99 1.75
C SER A 66 3.45 -3.27 2.81
N ARG A 67 2.81 -2.40 3.62
CA ARG A 67 3.50 -1.64 4.66
C ARG A 67 4.13 -2.57 5.70
N ILE A 68 5.43 -2.38 5.96
CA ILE A 68 6.20 -3.17 6.92
C ILE A 68 5.70 -2.94 8.35
N ASP A 69 5.56 -4.02 9.12
CA ASP A 69 5.39 -3.97 10.57
C ASP A 69 6.75 -3.87 11.27
N ASN A 70 7.15 -2.64 11.57
CA ASN A 70 8.42 -2.36 12.23
C ASN A 70 8.47 -2.91 13.67
N ALA A 71 7.37 -2.80 14.42
CA ALA A 71 7.34 -3.19 15.83
C ALA A 71 7.42 -4.70 16.00
N HIS A 72 6.84 -5.46 15.07
CA HIS A 72 7.00 -6.91 15.03
C HIS A 72 8.47 -7.30 14.78
N GLY A 73 9.14 -6.64 13.83
CA GLY A 73 10.55 -6.88 13.52
C GLY A 73 11.47 -6.64 14.73
N ASP A 74 11.26 -5.54 15.44
CA ASP A 74 12.06 -5.20 16.63
C ASP A 74 11.85 -6.19 17.78
N ARG A 75 10.65 -6.80 17.90
CA ARG A 75 10.32 -7.78 18.94
C ARG A 75 10.73 -9.21 18.59
N HIS A 76 10.90 -9.52 17.31
CA HIS A 76 11.25 -10.85 16.79
C HIS A 76 12.49 -10.76 15.90
N LEU A 77 13.62 -10.40 16.50
CA LEU A 77 14.85 -10.09 15.78
C LEU A 77 15.40 -11.33 15.04
N VAL A 78 15.29 -11.31 13.71
CA VAL A 78 15.88 -12.31 12.80
C VAL A 78 16.78 -11.56 11.81
N CYS A 79 18.10 -11.75 11.94
CA CYS A 79 19.11 -11.03 11.15
C CYS A 79 19.93 -11.93 10.21
N SER A 80 19.51 -13.19 10.07
CA SER A 80 20.05 -14.15 9.11
C SER A 80 18.91 -14.69 8.27
N CYS A 81 19.22 -15.20 7.07
CA CYS A 81 18.22 -15.93 6.29
C CYS A 81 17.63 -17.06 7.13
N ALA A 82 16.33 -17.29 6.98
CA ALA A 82 15.71 -18.48 7.54
C ALA A 82 16.25 -19.72 6.79
N PRO A 83 16.16 -20.92 7.38
CA PRO A 83 16.48 -22.16 6.69
C PRO A 83 15.69 -22.26 5.37
N ILE A 84 16.26 -22.86 4.33
CA ILE A 84 15.58 -22.93 3.02
C ILE A 84 14.21 -23.61 3.13
N GLU A 85 14.13 -24.58 4.05
CA GLU A 85 12.92 -25.34 4.36
C GLU A 85 11.76 -24.43 4.78
N SER A 86 12.00 -23.28 5.41
CA SER A 86 10.91 -22.38 5.82
C SER A 86 10.25 -21.65 4.65
N TYR A 87 10.89 -21.60 3.48
CA TYR A 87 10.33 -20.99 2.27
C TYR A 87 9.59 -21.99 1.39
N ALA A 88 9.62 -23.29 1.72
CA ALA A 88 8.98 -24.33 0.92
C ALA A 88 7.47 -24.43 1.15
N ASP A 89 6.96 -23.82 2.23
CA ASP A 89 5.55 -23.86 2.66
C ASP A 89 4.76 -22.58 2.27
N GLU A 90 5.36 -21.67 1.50
CA GLU A 90 4.71 -20.43 0.99
C GLU A 90 4.21 -20.55 -0.46
#